data_AF-A0A519X8F9-F1
#
_entry.id   AF-A0A519X8F9-F1
#
_cell.length_a   1.000
_cell.length_b   1.000
_cell.length_c   1.000
_cell.angle_alpha   90.00
_cell.angle_beta   90.00
_cell.angle_gamma   90.00
#
_symmetry.space_group_name_H-M   'P 1'
#
loop_
_entity.id
_entity.type
_entity.pdbx_description
1 polymer ?
#
loop_
_entity_poly.entity_id
_entity_poly.type
_entity_poly.pdbx_seq_one_letter_code
_entity_poly.pdbx_strand_id
1 'polypeptide(L)'
;FLLSGVHATIAGVLVAFTIPAVTKIDEQIYSSNLRKLSYDFEVDIPEKGSLITPKQNSTIQKVKSLSMAAETPLQTIEHALHPWVAFGIMPLFALANAGIVINSDFFSSIINPVTIGVGAGLIVGKFVGILLFCWIMVKLGLAQLPEEANWKHIAGVALLAGIGFTMSLFISGLAFANPIFIDQAKYGILIASIFAGILGTIVLKRIGKSEVKTTNTDQEKAGFISNQN
;
A
#
# COMPACT_ATOMS: atom_id res chain seq x y z
N PHE A 1 31.58 -7.54 -7.81
CA PHE A 1 31.12 -6.54 -6.84
C PHE A 1 30.16 -5.50 -7.44
N LEU A 2 30.44 -4.86 -8.59
CA LEU A 2 29.52 -3.89 -9.23
C LEU A 2 28.28 -4.48 -9.95
N LEU A 3 28.18 -5.81 -10.10
CA LEU A 3 27.17 -6.47 -10.96
C LEU A 3 26.01 -7.15 -10.22
N SER A 4 25.90 -7.01 -8.89
CA SER A 4 24.91 -7.81 -8.12
C SER A 4 23.46 -7.33 -8.23
N GLY A 5 23.14 -6.29 -9.01
CA GLY A 5 21.78 -5.72 -9.11
C GLY A 5 21.31 -4.97 -7.85
N VAL A 6 21.69 -5.44 -6.65
CA VAL A 6 21.38 -4.83 -5.35
C VAL A 6 21.95 -3.42 -5.21
N HIS A 7 23.11 -3.14 -5.80
CA HIS A 7 23.71 -1.81 -5.73
C HIS A 7 22.84 -0.76 -6.44
N ALA A 8 22.18 -1.12 -7.54
CA ALA A 8 21.29 -0.21 -8.26
C ALA A 8 20.02 0.08 -7.45
N THR A 9 19.46 -0.91 -6.76
CA THR A 9 18.28 -0.70 -5.91
C THR A 9 18.62 0.14 -4.68
N ILE A 10 19.76 -0.11 -4.03
CA ILE A 10 20.25 0.71 -2.91
C ILE A 10 20.53 2.14 -3.36
N ALA A 11 21.13 2.34 -4.54
CA ALA A 11 21.39 3.68 -5.07
C ALA A 11 20.09 4.49 -5.22
N GLY A 12 19.00 3.88 -5.72
CA GLY A 12 17.69 4.53 -5.81
C GLY A 12 17.15 4.96 -4.44
N VAL A 13 17.28 4.09 -3.42
CA VAL A 13 16.89 4.40 -2.04
C VAL A 13 17.74 5.54 -1.47
N LEU A 14 19.06 5.53 -1.69
CA LEU A 14 19.95 6.58 -1.23
C LEU A 14 19.63 7.93 -1.89
N VAL A 15 19.34 7.95 -3.19
CA VAL A 15 18.88 9.17 -3.88
C VAL A 15 17.58 9.67 -3.28
N ALA A 16 16.61 8.78 -2.99
CA ALA A 16 15.36 9.17 -2.34
C ALA A 16 15.61 9.82 -0.95
N PHE A 17 16.56 9.31 -0.16
CA PHE A 17 16.95 9.93 1.11
C PHE A 17 17.58 11.33 0.98
N THR A 18 18.11 11.69 -0.20
CA THR A 18 18.63 13.04 -0.44
C THR A 18 17.55 14.05 -0.82
N ILE A 19 16.33 13.60 -1.11
CA ILE A 19 15.23 14.49 -1.48
C ILE A 19 14.70 15.18 -0.22
N PRO A 20 14.58 16.53 -0.21
CA PRO A 20 14.13 17.26 0.96
C PRO A 20 12.65 16.98 1.29
N ALA A 21 12.38 16.67 2.56
CA ALA A 21 11.05 16.46 3.12
C ALA A 21 10.49 17.69 3.86
N VAL A 22 11.07 18.87 3.63
CA VAL A 22 10.64 20.14 4.25
C VAL A 22 9.83 20.98 3.28
N THR A 23 8.81 21.67 3.78
CA THR A 23 7.96 22.57 2.98
C THR A 23 8.68 23.89 2.73
N LYS A 24 8.36 24.54 1.60
CA LYS A 24 8.94 25.84 1.25
C LYS A 24 8.22 27.01 1.94
N ILE A 25 6.96 26.81 2.31
CA ILE A 25 6.10 27.81 2.94
C ILE A 25 5.60 27.26 4.29
N ASP A 26 5.59 28.13 5.29
CA ASP A 26 5.03 27.85 6.61
C ASP A 26 3.49 27.74 6.58
N GLU A 27 2.94 26.88 7.43
CA GLU A 27 1.50 26.59 7.53
C GLU A 27 0.67 27.86 7.82
N GLN A 28 1.19 28.80 8.61
CA GLN A 28 0.51 30.05 8.94
C GLN A 28 0.46 31.01 7.75
N ILE A 29 1.57 31.08 6.99
CA ILE A 29 1.65 31.89 5.76
C ILE A 29 0.72 31.30 4.69
N TYR A 30 0.69 29.98 4.57
CA TYR A 30 -0.24 29.29 3.68
C TYR A 30 -1.71 29.61 4.04
N SER A 31 -2.10 29.42 5.30
CA SER A 31 -3.47 29.63 5.77
C SER A 31 -3.95 31.07 5.59
N SER A 32 -3.10 32.05 5.95
CA SER A 32 -3.45 33.46 5.82
C SER A 32 -3.61 33.91 4.37
N ASN A 33 -2.75 33.43 3.46
CA ASN A 33 -2.86 33.73 2.03
C ASN A 33 -4.05 33.01 1.37
N LEU A 34 -4.31 31.77 1.77
CA LEU A 34 -5.47 31.02 1.28
C LEU A 34 -6.78 31.73 1.66
N ARG A 35 -6.90 32.22 2.91
CA ARG A 35 -8.08 32.96 3.37
C ARG A 35 -8.32 34.24 2.58
N LYS A 36 -7.26 35.01 2.29
CA LYS A 36 -7.36 36.21 1.44
C LYS A 36 -7.85 35.86 0.04
N LEU A 37 -7.27 34.81 -0.54
CA LEU A 37 -7.57 34.42 -1.91
C LEU A 37 -8.98 33.81 -2.05
N SER A 38 -9.47 33.12 -1.02
CA SER A 38 -10.85 32.68 -0.91
C SER A 38 -11.83 33.86 -0.79
N TYR A 39 -11.48 34.87 0.00
CA TYR A 39 -12.27 36.10 0.11
C TYR A 39 -12.35 36.84 -1.25
N ASP A 40 -11.21 37.02 -1.92
CA ASP A 40 -11.15 37.64 -3.26
C ASP A 40 -11.99 36.84 -4.28
N PHE A 41 -12.00 35.51 -4.16
CA PHE A 41 -12.83 34.65 -5.01
C PHE A 41 -14.33 34.87 -4.76
N GLU A 42 -14.74 34.98 -3.49
CA GLU A 42 -16.13 35.14 -3.06
C GLU A 42 -16.72 36.50 -3.49
N VAL A 43 -15.92 37.57 -3.40
CA VAL A 43 -16.31 38.91 -3.86
C VAL A 43 -16.50 38.97 -5.38
N ASP A 44 -15.74 38.19 -6.13
CA ASP A 44 -15.80 38.14 -7.60
C ASP A 44 -16.88 37.17 -8.15
N ILE A 45 -17.74 36.57 -7.30
CA ILE A 45 -18.83 35.69 -7.74
C ILE A 45 -19.94 36.53 -8.41
N PRO A 46 -20.21 36.34 -9.72
CA PRO A 46 -21.26 37.08 -10.40
C PRO A 46 -22.66 36.64 -9.94
N GLU A 47 -23.56 37.58 -9.67
CA GLU A 47 -24.96 37.29 -9.29
C GLU A 47 -25.74 36.51 -10.37
N LYS A 48 -25.35 36.65 -11.65
CA LYS A 48 -25.95 35.94 -12.78
C LYS A 48 -24.87 35.55 -13.79
N GLY A 49 -24.43 34.30 -13.75
CA GLY A 49 -23.53 33.72 -14.74
C GLY A 49 -23.21 32.26 -14.41
N SER A 50 -23.25 31.38 -15.41
CA SER A 50 -22.94 29.95 -15.26
C SER A 50 -21.44 29.64 -15.44
N LEU A 51 -20.64 30.64 -15.83
CA LEU A 51 -19.26 30.45 -16.27
C LEU A 51 -18.26 31.18 -15.37
N ILE A 52 -17.11 30.55 -15.14
CA ILE A 52 -15.98 31.10 -14.40
C ILE A 52 -15.40 32.29 -15.16
N THR A 53 -15.26 33.45 -14.51
CA THR A 53 -14.68 34.65 -15.10
C THR A 53 -13.14 34.53 -15.24
N PRO A 54 -12.50 35.26 -16.16
CA PRO A 54 -11.03 35.27 -16.27
C PRO A 54 -10.31 35.63 -14.96
N LYS A 55 -10.90 36.53 -14.14
CA LYS A 55 -10.37 36.88 -12.81
C LYS A 55 -10.44 35.70 -11.85
N GLN A 56 -11.59 35.02 -11.77
CA GLN A 56 -11.76 33.82 -10.94
C GLN A 56 -10.80 32.70 -11.33
N ASN A 57 -10.53 32.50 -12.63
CA ASN A 57 -9.52 31.52 -13.08
C ASN A 57 -8.13 31.89 -12.56
N SER A 58 -7.74 33.17 -12.61
CA SER A 58 -6.46 33.62 -12.07
C SER A 58 -6.34 33.39 -10.55
N THR A 59 -7.44 33.57 -9.82
CA THR A 59 -7.52 33.28 -8.37
C THR A 59 -7.36 31.80 -8.11
N ILE A 60 -8.01 30.92 -8.89
CA ILE A 60 -7.83 29.46 -8.81
C ILE A 60 -6.37 29.07 -9.10
N GLN A 61 -5.71 29.66 -10.09
CA GLN A 61 -4.30 29.39 -10.39
C GLN A 61 -3.36 29.83 -9.26
N LYS A 62 -3.67 30.96 -8.61
CA LYS A 62 -2.94 31.41 -7.41
C LYS A 62 -3.14 30.43 -6.24
N VAL A 63 -4.35 29.90 -6.03
CA VAL A 63 -4.62 28.89 -4.99
C VAL A 63 -3.78 27.65 -5.29
N LYS A 64 -3.81 27.18 -6.53
CA LYS A 64 -3.04 26.01 -6.97
C LYS A 64 -1.54 26.17 -6.74
N SER A 65 -0.97 27.29 -7.17
CA SER A 65 0.47 27.54 -7.00
C SER A 65 0.88 27.71 -5.53
N LEU A 66 0.04 28.34 -4.71
CA LEU A 66 0.24 28.45 -3.27
C LEU A 66 0.21 27.08 -2.59
N SER A 67 -0.76 26.23 -2.92
CA SER A 67 -0.85 24.86 -2.41
C SER A 67 0.34 24.00 -2.83
N MET A 68 0.78 24.09 -4.09
CA MET A 68 1.97 23.39 -4.56
C MET A 68 3.25 23.81 -3.82
N ALA A 69 3.35 25.07 -3.39
CA ALA A 69 4.50 25.56 -2.63
C ALA A 69 4.45 25.21 -1.14
N ALA A 70 3.26 24.85 -0.63
CA ALA A 70 3.07 24.33 0.72
C ALA A 70 3.29 22.81 0.81
N GLU A 71 3.25 22.08 -0.30
CA GLU A 71 3.66 20.67 -0.35
C GLU A 71 5.18 20.50 -0.27
N THR A 72 5.62 19.35 0.25
CA THR A 72 7.05 19.01 0.26
C THR A 72 7.49 18.51 -1.13
N PRO A 73 8.73 18.82 -1.57
CA PRO A 73 9.25 18.29 -2.83
C PRO A 73 9.21 16.76 -2.91
N LEU A 74 9.43 16.08 -1.78
CA LEU A 74 9.33 14.63 -1.66
C LEU A 74 7.93 14.13 -2.03
N GLN A 75 6.88 14.70 -1.44
CA GLN A 75 5.49 14.33 -1.73
C GLN A 75 5.12 14.61 -3.19
N THR A 76 5.56 15.73 -3.76
CA THR A 76 5.30 16.04 -5.17
C THR A 76 5.92 15.00 -6.09
N ILE A 77 7.17 14.59 -5.83
CA ILE A 77 7.86 13.56 -6.61
C ILE A 77 7.20 12.19 -6.43
N GLU A 78 6.82 11.84 -5.20
CA GLU A 78 6.11 10.59 -4.89
C GLU A 78 4.80 10.47 -5.67
N HIS A 79 3.94 11.51 -5.60
CA HIS A 79 2.68 11.54 -6.34
C HIS A 79 2.88 11.45 -7.86
N ALA A 80 3.92 12.10 -8.38
CA ALA A 80 4.26 12.06 -9.80
C ALA A 80 4.76 10.67 -10.23
N LEU A 81 5.56 9.99 -9.40
CA LEU A 81 6.13 8.67 -9.69
C LEU A 81 5.14 7.52 -9.48
N HIS A 82 4.23 7.64 -8.51
CA HIS A 82 3.28 6.57 -8.16
C HIS A 82 2.55 5.96 -9.37
N PRO A 83 1.93 6.73 -10.29
CA PRO A 83 1.25 6.13 -11.44
C PRO A 83 2.23 5.43 -12.41
N TRP A 84 3.42 5.98 -12.62
CA TRP A 84 4.44 5.34 -13.46
C TRP A 84 4.94 4.02 -12.86
N VAL A 85 5.14 3.99 -11.55
CA VAL A 85 5.55 2.79 -10.83
C VAL A 85 4.44 1.74 -10.87
N ALA A 86 3.21 2.12 -10.52
CA ALA A 86 2.07 1.21 -10.39
C ALA A 86 1.61 0.63 -11.74
N PHE A 87 1.56 1.44 -12.80
CA PHE A 87 1.00 1.04 -14.10
C PHE A 87 2.05 0.76 -15.18
N GLY A 88 3.29 1.21 -15.01
CA GLY A 88 4.38 0.98 -15.96
C GLY A 88 5.42 0.00 -15.42
N ILE A 89 6.16 0.42 -14.41
CA ILE A 89 7.36 -0.29 -13.92
C ILE A 89 6.99 -1.63 -13.30
N MET A 90 5.98 -1.67 -12.41
CA MET A 90 5.58 -2.90 -11.72
C MET A 90 5.05 -3.98 -12.68
N PRO A 91 4.12 -3.68 -13.62
CA PRO A 91 3.68 -4.66 -14.61
C PRO A 91 4.81 -5.13 -15.53
N LEU A 92 5.68 -4.22 -15.99
CA LEU A 92 6.82 -4.59 -16.84
C LEU A 92 7.80 -5.48 -16.09
N PHE A 93 8.12 -5.15 -14.84
CA PHE A 93 8.98 -5.95 -13.97
C PHE A 93 8.39 -7.35 -13.76
N ALA A 94 7.08 -7.41 -13.44
CA ALA A 94 6.37 -8.66 -13.27
C ALA A 94 6.41 -9.51 -14.54
N LEU A 95 6.15 -8.94 -15.71
CA LEU A 95 6.19 -9.67 -16.98
C LEU A 95 7.60 -10.21 -17.30
N ALA A 96 8.63 -9.39 -17.05
CA ALA A 96 10.02 -9.77 -17.31
C ALA A 96 10.53 -10.88 -16.37
N ASN A 97 10.08 -10.91 -15.10
CA ASN A 97 10.61 -11.82 -14.08
C ASN A 97 9.68 -12.99 -13.75
N ALA A 98 8.37 -12.86 -13.97
CA ALA A 98 7.39 -13.92 -13.73
C ALA A 98 7.17 -14.81 -14.96
N GLY A 99 7.89 -14.58 -16.07
CA GLY A 99 7.89 -15.48 -17.22
C GLY A 99 8.38 -16.87 -16.80
N ILE A 100 7.44 -17.81 -16.66
CA ILE A 100 7.73 -19.18 -16.29
C ILE A 100 7.46 -20.08 -17.49
N VAL A 101 8.47 -20.86 -17.87
CA VAL A 101 8.34 -21.88 -18.91
C VAL A 101 7.65 -23.09 -18.28
N ILE A 102 6.42 -23.39 -18.71
CA ILE A 102 5.70 -24.59 -18.28
C ILE A 102 6.19 -25.76 -19.13
N ASN A 103 7.10 -26.56 -18.58
CA ASN A 103 7.60 -27.77 -19.22
C ASN A 103 6.77 -29.00 -18.79
N SER A 104 7.00 -30.14 -19.45
CA SER A 104 6.41 -31.44 -19.06
C SER A 104 6.71 -31.83 -17.61
N ASP A 105 7.78 -31.29 -17.03
CA ASP A 105 8.25 -31.54 -15.67
C ASP A 105 7.69 -30.55 -14.64
N PHE A 106 6.58 -29.88 -14.96
CA PHE A 106 5.93 -28.91 -14.06
C PHE A 106 5.54 -29.52 -12.71
N PHE A 107 4.95 -30.72 -12.71
CA PHE A 107 4.51 -31.39 -11.48
C PHE A 107 5.69 -31.79 -10.57
N SER A 108 6.80 -32.26 -11.14
CA SER A 108 8.01 -32.59 -10.36
C SER A 108 8.69 -31.33 -9.82
N SER A 109 8.62 -30.22 -10.56
CA SER A 109 9.16 -28.92 -10.15
C SER A 109 8.37 -28.28 -9.00
N ILE A 110 7.06 -28.52 -8.91
CA ILE A 110 6.22 -28.06 -7.78
C ILE A 110 6.54 -28.82 -6.50
N ILE A 111 6.79 -30.13 -6.58
CA ILE A 111 7.05 -30.98 -5.42
C ILE A 111 8.52 -30.86 -4.96
N ASN A 112 9.31 -30.00 -5.61
CA ASN A 112 10.70 -29.78 -5.25
C ASN A 112 10.84 -29.09 -3.87
N PRO A 113 11.84 -29.48 -3.05
CA PRO A 113 12.13 -28.83 -1.77
C PRO A 113 12.29 -27.31 -1.84
N VAL A 114 12.86 -26.77 -2.93
CA VAL A 114 13.04 -25.32 -3.11
C VAL A 114 11.67 -24.63 -3.23
N THR A 115 10.80 -25.16 -4.10
CA THR A 115 9.44 -24.63 -4.31
C THR A 115 8.62 -24.64 -3.02
N ILE A 116 8.63 -25.77 -2.31
CA ILE A 116 7.90 -25.94 -1.04
C ILE A 116 8.50 -25.05 0.05
N GLY A 117 9.82 -25.01 0.17
CA GLY A 117 10.53 -24.22 1.18
C GLY A 117 10.29 -22.72 1.00
N VAL A 118 10.40 -22.21 -0.23
CA VAL A 118 10.12 -20.81 -0.54
C VAL A 118 8.64 -20.49 -0.31
N GLY A 119 7.73 -21.34 -0.79
CA GLY A 119 6.29 -21.11 -0.64
C GLY A 119 5.83 -21.12 0.82
N ALA A 120 6.25 -22.13 1.58
CA ALA A 120 5.94 -22.25 3.00
C ALA A 120 6.62 -21.14 3.82
N GLY A 121 7.88 -20.83 3.54
CA GLY A 121 8.61 -19.74 4.19
C GLY A 121 7.94 -18.38 3.96
N LEU A 122 7.41 -18.15 2.76
CA LEU A 122 6.73 -16.90 2.43
C LEU A 122 5.39 -16.75 3.17
N ILE A 123 4.56 -17.80 3.19
CA ILE A 123 3.25 -17.74 3.87
C ILE A 123 3.45 -17.82 5.38
N VAL A 124 4.06 -18.90 5.88
CA VAL A 124 4.16 -19.19 7.31
C VAL A 124 5.12 -18.23 7.98
N GLY A 125 6.27 -17.96 7.36
CA GLY A 125 7.27 -17.05 7.92
C GLY A 125 6.73 -15.63 8.08
N LYS A 126 6.06 -15.08 7.06
CA LYS A 126 5.46 -13.74 7.18
C LYS A 126 4.27 -13.73 8.14
N PHE A 127 3.38 -14.72 8.07
CA PHE A 127 2.22 -14.79 8.95
C PHE A 127 2.64 -14.86 10.43
N VAL A 128 3.50 -15.82 10.78
CA VAL A 128 3.98 -16.01 12.15
C VAL A 128 4.85 -14.84 12.58
N GLY A 129 5.76 -14.36 11.73
CA GLY A 129 6.64 -13.24 12.04
C GLY A 129 5.86 -11.97 12.39
N ILE A 130 4.91 -11.58 11.54
CA ILE A 130 4.10 -10.38 11.77
C ILE A 130 3.26 -10.53 13.05
N LEU A 131 2.57 -11.65 13.22
CA LEU A 131 1.76 -11.87 14.42
C LEU A 131 2.59 -11.85 15.70
N LEU A 132 3.75 -12.53 15.69
CA LEU A 132 4.63 -12.60 16.85
C LEU A 132 5.18 -11.22 17.21
N PHE A 133 5.69 -10.47 16.24
CA PHE A 133 6.23 -9.13 16.49
C PHE A 133 5.14 -8.15 16.93
N CYS A 134 3.97 -8.16 16.31
CA CYS A 134 2.83 -7.36 16.77
C CYS A 134 2.43 -7.73 18.21
N TRP A 135 2.37 -9.01 18.53
CA TRP A 135 2.06 -9.49 19.88
C TRP A 135 3.08 -9.05 20.92
N ILE A 136 4.38 -9.15 20.61
CA ILE A 136 5.46 -8.69 21.47
C ILE A 136 5.35 -7.17 21.70
N MET A 137 5.18 -6.38 20.64
CA MET A 137 5.12 -4.92 20.75
C MET A 137 3.93 -4.44 21.57
N VAL A 138 2.77 -5.08 21.41
CA VAL A 138 1.58 -4.77 22.19
C VAL A 138 1.74 -5.21 23.65
N LYS A 139 2.33 -6.39 23.88
CA LYS A 139 2.56 -6.90 25.24
C LYS A 139 3.58 -6.06 26.03
N LEU A 140 4.57 -5.48 25.33
CA LEU A 140 5.55 -4.56 25.92
C LEU A 140 5.02 -3.13 26.08
N GLY A 141 3.81 -2.83 25.62
CA GLY A 141 3.24 -1.48 25.66
C GLY A 141 3.89 -0.48 24.69
N LEU A 142 4.70 -0.95 23.73
CA LEU A 142 5.36 -0.12 22.71
C LEU A 142 4.43 0.24 21.55
N ALA A 143 3.35 -0.52 21.36
CA ALA A 143 2.35 -0.29 20.34
C ALA A 143 0.96 -0.64 20.88
N GLN A 144 -0.08 -0.06 20.26
CA GLN A 144 -1.48 -0.36 20.55
C GLN A 144 -2.16 -0.78 19.25
N LEU A 145 -3.21 -1.60 19.36
CA LEU A 145 -4.03 -1.95 18.20
C LEU A 145 -4.80 -0.70 17.75
N PRO A 146 -4.96 -0.47 16.43
CA PRO A 146 -5.81 0.62 15.94
C PRO A 146 -7.23 0.54 16.51
N GLU A 147 -7.88 1.69 16.62
CA GLU A 147 -9.29 1.76 16.99
C GLU A 147 -10.10 0.87 16.02
N GLU A 148 -11.03 0.08 16.58
CA GLU A 148 -11.85 -0.92 15.85
C GLU A 148 -11.09 -2.15 15.30
N ALA A 149 -9.76 -2.22 15.43
CA ALA A 149 -8.99 -3.37 14.96
C ALA A 149 -8.81 -4.47 16.02
N ASN A 150 -9.48 -5.60 15.82
CA ASN A 150 -9.23 -6.85 16.54
C ASN A 150 -7.99 -7.64 16.07
N TRP A 151 -7.49 -8.59 16.89
CA TRP A 151 -6.41 -9.53 16.53
C TRP A 151 -6.68 -10.35 15.25
N LYS A 152 -7.95 -10.57 14.93
CA LYS A 152 -8.35 -11.22 13.67
C LYS A 152 -8.02 -10.36 12.45
N HIS A 153 -8.11 -9.03 12.55
CA HIS A 153 -7.68 -8.11 11.49
C HIS A 153 -6.18 -8.22 11.28
N ILE A 154 -5.38 -8.25 12.35
CA ILE A 154 -3.94 -8.43 12.26
C ILE A 154 -3.61 -9.77 11.58
N ALA A 155 -4.29 -10.86 11.95
CA ALA A 155 -4.11 -12.15 11.29
C ALA A 155 -4.46 -12.10 9.78
N GLY A 156 -5.55 -11.43 9.41
CA GLY A 156 -5.92 -11.21 8.00
C GLY A 156 -4.87 -10.42 7.23
N VAL A 157 -4.38 -9.32 7.81
CA VAL A 157 -3.33 -8.48 7.22
C VAL A 157 -2.00 -9.23 7.14
N ALA A 158 -1.65 -10.03 8.15
CA ALA A 158 -0.44 -10.86 8.16
C ALA A 158 -0.47 -11.92 7.04
N LEU A 159 -1.63 -12.49 6.74
CA LEU A 159 -1.82 -13.38 5.58
C LEU A 159 -1.66 -12.62 4.27
N LEU A 160 -2.27 -11.44 4.12
CA LEU A 160 -2.11 -10.61 2.92
C LEU A 160 -0.66 -10.15 2.70
N ALA A 161 0.08 -9.86 3.77
CA ALA A 161 1.50 -9.57 3.69
C ALA A 161 2.32 -10.75 3.13
N GLY A 162 1.79 -11.97 3.23
CA GLY A 162 2.25 -13.18 2.54
C GLY A 162 2.34 -13.07 1.02
N ILE A 163 1.70 -12.06 0.40
CA ILE A 163 1.84 -11.76 -1.04
C ILE A 163 3.25 -11.22 -1.27
N GLY A 164 4.15 -12.13 -1.65
CA GLY A 164 5.56 -11.81 -1.87
C GLY A 164 5.89 -11.39 -3.29
N PHE A 165 5.05 -11.76 -4.26
CA PHE A 165 5.20 -11.59 -5.72
C PHE A 165 6.45 -10.83 -6.18
N THR A 166 6.39 -9.52 -6.44
CA THR A 166 7.48 -8.78 -7.09
C THR A 166 8.77 -8.75 -6.26
N MET A 167 8.69 -8.43 -4.96
CA MET A 167 9.87 -8.37 -4.10
C MET A 167 10.49 -9.76 -3.90
N SER A 168 9.69 -10.81 -3.80
CA SER A 168 10.21 -12.18 -3.63
C SER A 168 10.83 -12.71 -4.92
N LEU A 169 10.26 -12.39 -6.09
CA LEU A 169 10.85 -12.71 -7.39
C LEU A 169 12.22 -12.04 -7.54
N PHE A 170 12.32 -10.75 -7.20
CA PHE A 170 13.59 -10.03 -7.19
C PHE A 170 14.62 -10.70 -6.26
N ILE A 171 14.25 -10.97 -5.01
CA ILE A 171 15.16 -11.58 -4.04
C ILE A 171 15.56 -13.00 -4.44
N SER A 172 14.66 -13.81 -5.04
CA SER A 172 15.01 -15.15 -5.52
C SER A 172 16.05 -15.13 -6.64
N GLY A 173 15.98 -14.15 -7.55
CA GLY A 173 16.97 -13.98 -8.62
C GLY A 173 18.35 -13.57 -8.10
N LEU A 174 18.42 -13.01 -6.90
CA LEU A 174 19.67 -12.66 -6.22
C LEU A 174 20.18 -13.79 -5.32
N ALA A 175 19.27 -14.55 -4.72
CA ALA A 175 19.60 -15.59 -3.74
C ALA A 175 20.12 -16.87 -4.38
N PHE A 176 19.66 -17.21 -5.59
CA PHE A 176 20.03 -18.44 -6.28
C PHE A 176 20.89 -18.16 -7.51
N ALA A 177 22.01 -18.87 -7.65
CA ALA A 177 22.86 -18.79 -8.85
C ALA A 177 22.44 -19.79 -9.94
N ASN A 178 21.78 -20.89 -9.56
CA ASN A 178 21.34 -21.92 -10.50
C ASN A 178 19.98 -21.54 -11.11
N PRO A 179 19.86 -21.43 -12.45
CA PRO A 179 18.60 -21.11 -13.12
C PRO A 179 17.43 -22.01 -12.74
N ILE A 180 17.70 -23.30 -12.49
CA ILE A 180 16.67 -24.29 -12.11
C ILE A 180 16.06 -23.92 -10.74
N PHE A 181 16.88 -23.51 -9.78
CA PHE A 181 16.39 -23.10 -8.46
C PHE A 181 15.66 -21.77 -8.49
N ILE A 182 16.06 -20.86 -9.37
CA ILE A 182 15.33 -19.61 -9.61
C ILE A 182 13.92 -19.94 -10.11
N ASP A 183 13.78 -20.80 -11.12
CA ASP A 183 12.46 -21.15 -11.68
C ASP A 183 11.60 -21.90 -10.66
N GLN A 184 12.18 -22.82 -9.88
CA GLN A 184 11.51 -23.47 -8.75
C GLN A 184 11.00 -22.48 -7.70
N ALA A 185 11.84 -21.50 -7.32
CA ALA A 185 11.46 -20.43 -6.40
C ALA A 185 10.32 -19.58 -6.97
N LYS A 186 10.33 -19.25 -8.27
CA LYS A 186 9.23 -18.53 -8.94
C LYS A 186 7.91 -19.26 -8.79
N TYR A 187 7.86 -20.58 -9.04
CA TYR A 187 6.65 -21.37 -8.83
C TYR A 187 6.14 -21.26 -7.40
N GLY A 188 7.05 -21.43 -6.42
CA GLY A 188 6.72 -21.32 -5.00
C GLY A 188 6.14 -19.96 -4.63
N ILE A 189 6.75 -18.88 -5.11
CA ILE A 189 6.31 -17.50 -4.86
C ILE A 189 4.93 -17.23 -5.47
N LEU A 190 4.67 -17.67 -6.70
CA LEU A 190 3.38 -17.46 -7.36
C LEU A 190 2.26 -18.21 -6.63
N ILE A 191 2.47 -19.49 -6.38
CA ILE A 191 1.50 -20.34 -5.68
C ILE A 191 1.22 -19.75 -4.30
N ALA A 192 2.27 -19.44 -3.55
CA ALA A 192 2.15 -18.86 -2.21
C ALA A 192 1.41 -17.51 -2.22
N SER A 193 1.70 -16.63 -3.18
CA SER A 193 1.06 -15.32 -3.27
C SER A 193 -0.43 -15.43 -3.57
N ILE A 194 -0.84 -16.38 -4.42
CA ILE A 194 -2.26 -16.66 -4.70
C ILE A 194 -2.95 -17.18 -3.43
N PHE A 195 -2.36 -18.17 -2.76
CA PHE A 195 -2.92 -18.73 -1.51
C PHE A 195 -3.01 -17.67 -0.41
N ALA A 196 -1.97 -16.87 -0.20
CA ALA A 196 -1.94 -15.76 0.76
C ALA A 196 -3.04 -14.73 0.47
N GLY A 197 -3.18 -14.32 -0.80
CA GLY A 197 -4.22 -13.38 -1.22
C GLY A 197 -5.63 -13.91 -1.00
N ILE A 198 -5.90 -15.15 -1.38
CA ILE A 198 -7.22 -15.79 -1.18
C ILE A 198 -7.53 -15.92 0.31
N LEU A 199 -6.63 -16.51 1.10
CA LEU A 199 -6.85 -16.74 2.52
C LEU A 199 -6.99 -15.43 3.30
N GLY A 200 -6.09 -14.46 3.06
CA GLY A 200 -6.16 -13.15 3.69
C GLY A 200 -7.46 -12.41 3.37
N THR A 201 -7.88 -12.43 2.10
CA THR A 201 -9.16 -11.82 1.67
C THR A 201 -10.36 -12.51 2.32
N ILE A 202 -10.37 -13.85 2.40
CA ILE A 202 -11.46 -14.60 3.04
C ILE A 202 -11.55 -14.26 4.53
N VAL A 203 -10.42 -14.23 5.24
CA VAL A 203 -10.36 -13.88 6.67
C VAL A 203 -10.89 -12.48 6.88
N LEU A 204 -10.39 -11.50 6.12
CA LEU A 204 -10.78 -10.10 6.28
C LEU A 204 -12.25 -9.85 5.94
N LYS A 205 -12.75 -10.46 4.85
CA LYS A 205 -14.17 -10.36 4.45
C LYS A 205 -15.12 -10.98 5.48
N ARG A 206 -14.71 -12.04 6.18
CA ARG A 206 -15.52 -12.64 7.25
C ARG A 206 -15.61 -11.73 8.47
N ILE A 207 -14.55 -10.99 8.79
CA ILE A 207 -14.53 -10.06 9.94
C ILE A 207 -15.41 -8.85 9.66
N GLY A 208 -15.27 -8.21 8.48
CA GLY A 208 -16.09 -7.04 8.11
C GLY A 208 -17.59 -7.33 8.04
N LYS A 209 -18.00 -8.59 7.85
CA LYS A 209 -19.41 -9.00 7.87
C LYS A 209 -19.96 -9.20 9.30
N SER A 210 -19.08 -9.41 10.29
CA SER A 210 -19.48 -9.64 11.69
C SER A 210 -19.77 -8.34 12.44
N GLU A 211 -19.06 -7.24 12.16
CA GLU A 211 -19.29 -5.95 12.83
C GLU A 211 -20.58 -5.27 12.36
N VAL A 212 -20.88 -5.31 11.06
CA VAL A 212 -22.13 -4.73 10.50
C VAL A 212 -23.39 -5.39 11.06
N LYS A 213 -23.29 -6.63 11.55
CA LYS A 213 -24.45 -7.36 12.07
C LYS A 213 -24.80 -7.00 13.52
N THR A 214 -23.82 -6.55 14.31
CA THR A 214 -24.03 -6.18 15.72
C THR A 214 -24.66 -4.79 15.84
N THR A 215 -24.25 -3.83 15.00
CA THR A 215 -24.78 -2.45 15.03
C THR A 215 -26.27 -2.37 14.68
N ASN A 216 -26.76 -3.22 13.78
CA ASN A 216 -28.17 -3.24 13.40
C ASN A 216 -29.08 -3.83 14.49
N THR A 217 -28.61 -4.80 15.28
CA THR A 217 -29.44 -5.42 16.34
C THR A 217 -29.57 -4.51 17.57
N ASP A 218 -28.56 -3.69 17.85
CA ASP A 218 -28.61 -2.74 18.97
C ASP A 218 -29.47 -1.50 18.67
N GLN A 219 -29.47 -1.02 17.41
CA GLN A 219 -30.39 0.05 16.97
C GLN A 219 -31.85 -0.41 16.90
N GLU A 220 -32.09 -1.65 16.49
CA GLU A 220 -33.44 -2.23 16.48
C GLU A 220 -34.00 -2.35 17.92
N LYS A 221 -33.19 -2.82 18.88
CA LYS A 221 -33.60 -2.87 20.30
C LYS A 221 -33.77 -1.49 20.94
N ALA A 222 -32.93 -0.51 20.60
CA ALA A 222 -33.08 0.85 21.12
C ALA A 222 -34.35 1.55 20.59
N GLY A 223 -34.71 1.32 19.31
CA GLY A 223 -35.94 1.83 18.71
C GLY A 223 -37.22 1.15 19.23
N PHE A 224 -37.13 -0.11 19.68
CA PHE A 224 -38.27 -0.80 20.31
C PHE A 224 -38.54 -0.32 21.74
N ILE A 225 -37.53 0.12 22.49
CA ILE A 225 -37.69 0.61 23.87
C ILE A 225 -38.21 2.06 23.90
N SER A 226 -37.88 2.89 22.90
CA SER A 226 -38.37 4.28 22.83
C SER A 226 -39.82 4.43 22.38
N ASN A 227 -40.45 3.37 21.88
CA ASN A 227 -41.83 3.39 21.36
C ASN A 227 -42.85 2.77 22.34
N GLN A 228 -42.43 2.49 23.59
CA GLN A 228 -43.29 1.93 24.65
C GLN A 228 -43.40 2.82 25.91
N ASN A 229 -42.93 4.08 25.86
CA ASN A 229 -43.12 5.05 26.94
C ASN A 229 -43.87 6.29 26.46
#